data_AF-A0AAJ2H835-F1
#
_entry.id   AF-A0AAJ2H835-F1
#
_cell.length_a   1.000
_cell.length_b   1.000
_cell.length_c   1.000
_cell.angle_alpha   90.00
_cell.angle_beta   90.00
_cell.angle_gamma   90.00
#
_symmetry.space_group_name_H-M   'P 1'
#
loop_
_entity.id
_entity.type
_entity.pdbx_description
1 polymer ?
#
loop_
_entity_poly.entity_id
_entity_poly.type
_entity_poly.pdbx_seq_one_letter_code
_entity_poly.pdbx_strand_id
1 'polypeptide(L)'
;MSSQFEIQPYSGVGDLRFGMNHVTIEKLIGTPIANEKGFSGETTEYRRDNGLLTTYALNEDALVEVGFSRNILELEFDGSRIFTDPPKEIFRKLVSLDGNPYESVGFVVLLNLGITLTGFHDDDIYQRAVTVFTRGRWDGLLQKLKPFDFVNF
;
A
#
# COMPACT_ATOMS: atom_id res chain seq x y z
N MET A 1 -11.58 -17.95 -9.48
CA MET A 1 -10.27 -17.41 -9.89
C MET A 1 -9.57 -17.00 -8.61
N SER A 2 -8.35 -17.46 -8.38
CA SER A 2 -7.58 -17.02 -7.20
C SER A 2 -7.14 -15.59 -7.47
N SER A 3 -7.81 -14.60 -6.88
CA SER A 3 -7.41 -13.20 -7.00
C SER A 3 -6.19 -12.96 -6.13
N GLN A 4 -5.02 -13.29 -6.66
CA GLN A 4 -3.73 -13.08 -5.99
C GLN A 4 -3.35 -11.61 -6.11
N PHE A 5 -3.05 -10.97 -4.98
CA PHE A 5 -2.63 -9.57 -4.95
C PHE A 5 -1.10 -9.53 -5.07
N GLU A 6 -0.57 -9.67 -6.28
CA GLU A 6 0.86 -9.44 -6.53
C GLU A 6 1.12 -7.94 -6.70
N ILE A 7 1.99 -7.37 -5.86
CA ILE A 7 2.37 -5.97 -5.93
C ILE A 7 3.23 -5.73 -7.18
N GLN A 8 2.81 -4.78 -8.01
CA GLN A 8 3.54 -4.34 -9.20
C GLN A 8 3.91 -2.87 -9.02
N PRO A 9 5.17 -2.56 -8.63
CA PRO A 9 5.60 -1.20 -8.33
C PRO A 9 5.11 -0.18 -9.36
N TYR A 10 4.43 0.85 -8.87
CA TYR A 10 3.86 1.94 -9.67
C TYR A 10 2.86 1.57 -10.77
N SER A 11 2.47 0.31 -10.88
CA SER A 11 1.49 -0.16 -11.85
C SER A 11 0.16 -0.49 -11.17
N GLY A 12 0.22 -1.11 -9.99
CA GLY A 12 -0.95 -1.47 -9.19
C GLY A 12 -0.73 -2.79 -8.45
N VAL A 13 -1.80 -3.56 -8.22
CA VAL A 13 -1.75 -4.83 -7.48
C VAL A 13 -2.71 -5.85 -8.10
N GLY A 14 -2.20 -7.05 -8.44
CA GLY A 14 -2.99 -8.09 -9.09
C GLY A 14 -3.56 -7.61 -10.43
N ASP A 15 -4.88 -7.53 -10.55
CA ASP A 15 -5.59 -6.96 -11.72
C ASP A 15 -5.91 -5.46 -11.58
N LEU A 16 -5.72 -4.88 -10.39
CA LEU A 16 -5.95 -3.45 -10.16
C LEU A 16 -4.81 -2.65 -10.76
N ARG A 17 -5.12 -1.59 -11.51
CA ARG A 17 -4.14 -0.65 -12.06
C ARG A 17 -4.43 0.77 -11.60
N PHE A 18 -3.39 1.53 -11.31
CA PHE A 18 -3.54 2.96 -11.03
C PHE A 18 -4.17 3.66 -12.23
N GLY A 19 -5.03 4.65 -11.95
CA GLY A 19 -5.84 5.34 -12.95
C GLY A 19 -7.15 4.62 -13.33
N MET A 20 -7.40 3.39 -12.86
CA MET A 20 -8.73 2.77 -13.02
C MET A 20 -9.79 3.55 -12.23
N ASN A 21 -10.98 3.66 -12.81
CA ASN A 21 -12.14 4.28 -12.16
C ASN A 21 -12.92 3.31 -11.27
N HIS A 22 -13.83 3.86 -10.46
CA HIS A 22 -14.62 3.07 -9.51
C HIS A 22 -15.40 1.93 -10.19
N VAL A 23 -15.99 2.18 -11.36
CA VAL A 23 -16.81 1.20 -12.10
C VAL A 23 -15.98 -0.01 -12.54
N THR A 24 -14.76 0.23 -13.03
CA THR A 24 -13.86 -0.85 -13.45
C THR A 24 -13.43 -1.67 -12.24
N ILE A 25 -13.08 -1.02 -11.12
CA ILE A 25 -12.64 -1.73 -9.91
C ILE A 25 -13.76 -2.55 -9.29
N GLU A 26 -14.98 -2.01 -9.27
CA GLU A 26 -16.15 -2.75 -8.78
C GLU A 26 -16.38 -4.05 -9.56
N LYS A 27 -16.14 -4.07 -10.87
CA LYS A 27 -16.23 -5.29 -11.68
C LYS A 27 -15.13 -6.30 -11.37
N LEU A 28 -13.96 -5.85 -10.91
CA LEU A 28 -12.81 -6.70 -10.61
C LEU A 28 -12.89 -7.31 -9.21
N ILE A 29 -13.21 -6.50 -8.20
CA ILE A 29 -13.11 -6.88 -6.78
C ILE A 29 -14.39 -6.69 -5.97
N GLY A 30 -15.48 -6.26 -6.61
CA GLY A 30 -16.79 -6.09 -6.00
C GLY A 30 -17.09 -4.66 -5.52
N THR A 31 -18.36 -4.43 -5.23
CA THR A 31 -18.91 -3.16 -4.70
C THR A 31 -18.31 -2.86 -3.33
N PRO A 32 -18.00 -1.59 -3.00
CA PRO A 32 -17.47 -1.25 -1.69
C PRO A 32 -18.53 -1.46 -0.59
N ILE A 33 -18.09 -1.89 0.60
CA ILE A 33 -18.94 -2.04 1.78
C ILE A 33 -19.20 -0.71 2.48
N ALA A 34 -18.27 0.25 2.34
CA ALA A 34 -18.37 1.60 2.85
C ALA A 34 -17.45 2.53 2.05
N ASN A 35 -17.71 3.83 2.14
CA ASN A 35 -16.81 4.86 1.65
C ASN A 35 -16.61 5.93 2.71
N GLU A 36 -15.47 6.60 2.63
CA GLU A 36 -15.09 7.70 3.49
C GLU A 36 -14.46 8.78 2.63
N LYS A 37 -14.75 10.04 2.94
CA LYS A 37 -14.06 11.19 2.34
C LYS A 37 -12.97 11.63 3.28
N GLY A 38 -11.72 11.51 2.85
CA GLY A 38 -10.57 12.00 3.59
C GLY A 38 -10.56 13.52 3.68
N PHE A 39 -9.70 14.04 4.57
CA PHE A 39 -9.52 15.49 4.74
C PHE A 39 -9.05 16.21 3.47
N SER A 40 -8.32 15.50 2.59
CA SER A 40 -7.91 15.96 1.26
C SER A 40 -9.07 16.06 0.26
N GLY A 41 -10.27 15.59 0.63
CA GLY A 41 -11.44 15.45 -0.25
C GLY A 41 -11.42 14.21 -1.14
N GLU A 42 -10.36 13.40 -1.04
CA GLU A 42 -10.26 12.11 -1.72
C GLU A 42 -11.24 11.10 -1.14
N THR A 43 -11.67 10.16 -1.97
CA THR A 43 -12.56 9.08 -1.55
C THR A 43 -11.74 7.83 -1.29
N THR A 44 -11.87 7.27 -0.10
CA THR A 44 -11.37 5.93 0.23
C THR A 44 -12.56 5.00 0.34
N GLU A 45 -12.49 3.86 -0.34
CA GLU A 45 -13.50 2.82 -0.32
C GLU A 45 -12.99 1.61 0.44
N TYR A 46 -13.80 1.13 1.37
CA TYR A 46 -13.60 -0.13 2.06
C TYR A 46 -14.17 -1.22 1.17
N ARG A 47 -13.31 -2.11 0.65
CA ARG A 47 -13.70 -3.12 -0.34
C ARG A 47 -14.13 -4.44 0.28
N ARG A 48 -13.57 -4.76 1.44
CA ARG A 48 -13.83 -5.98 2.20
C ARG A 48 -13.70 -5.68 3.69
N ASP A 49 -14.34 -6.48 4.53
CA ASP A 49 -14.29 -6.38 6.00
C ASP A 49 -12.93 -6.76 6.59
N ASN A 50 -12.02 -7.30 5.77
CA ASN A 50 -10.66 -7.69 6.15
C ASN A 50 -9.62 -6.57 5.96
N GLY A 51 -10.04 -5.35 5.61
CA GLY A 51 -9.17 -4.18 5.53
C GLY A 51 -8.46 -3.99 4.18
N LEU A 52 -9.11 -4.39 3.08
CA LEU A 52 -8.75 -3.99 1.72
C LEU A 52 -9.37 -2.63 1.40
N LEU A 53 -8.54 -1.65 1.03
CA LEU A 53 -8.93 -0.28 0.74
C LEU A 53 -8.52 0.11 -0.68
N THR A 54 -9.32 0.96 -1.33
CA THR A 54 -8.94 1.65 -2.57
C THR A 54 -9.20 3.15 -2.43
N THR A 55 -8.19 3.98 -2.72
CA THR A 55 -8.31 5.44 -2.65
C THR A 55 -8.24 6.05 -4.04
N TYR A 56 -9.10 7.04 -4.29
CA TYR A 56 -9.21 7.74 -5.56
C TYR A 56 -8.79 9.19 -5.46
N ALA A 57 -8.11 9.66 -6.50
CA ALA A 57 -7.72 11.06 -6.64
C ALA A 57 -8.94 11.98 -6.55
N LEU A 58 -8.73 13.13 -5.90
CA LEU A 58 -9.71 14.20 -5.84
C LEU A 58 -10.08 14.64 -7.26
N ASN A 59 -11.38 14.67 -7.56
CA ASN A 59 -11.94 15.12 -8.84
C ASN A 59 -11.58 14.28 -10.09
N GLU A 60 -10.82 13.20 -9.96
CA GLU A 60 -10.32 12.45 -11.13
C GLU A 60 -10.82 11.00 -11.23
N ASP A 61 -11.65 10.53 -10.28
CA ASP A 61 -12.20 9.14 -10.26
C ASP A 61 -11.16 8.10 -10.73
N ALA A 62 -9.96 8.21 -10.17
CA ALA A 62 -8.78 7.50 -10.62
C ALA A 62 -8.08 6.89 -9.41
N LEU A 63 -7.88 5.57 -9.43
CA LEU A 63 -7.20 4.86 -8.36
C LEU A 63 -5.76 5.37 -8.19
N VAL A 64 -5.43 5.77 -6.97
CA VAL A 64 -4.08 6.27 -6.61
C VAL A 64 -3.42 5.45 -5.52
N GLU A 65 -4.19 4.74 -4.69
CA GLU A 65 -3.67 3.88 -3.63
C GLU A 65 -4.51 2.61 -3.47
N VAL A 66 -3.85 1.53 -3.07
CA VAL A 66 -4.48 0.30 -2.57
C VAL A 66 -3.89 -0.01 -1.20
N GLY A 67 -4.74 -0.06 -0.18
CA GLY A 67 -4.35 -0.33 1.20
C GLY A 67 -4.70 -1.76 1.61
N PHE A 68 -3.80 -2.38 2.37
CA PHE A 68 -3.91 -3.76 2.83
C PHE A 68 -3.61 -3.85 4.32
N SER A 69 -4.57 -4.38 5.07
CA SER A 69 -4.36 -4.78 6.47
C SER A 69 -3.80 -6.20 6.55
N ARG A 70 -3.23 -6.57 7.71
CA ARG A 70 -2.64 -7.90 7.96
C ARG A 70 -3.51 -9.13 7.65
N ASN A 71 -4.82 -8.94 7.50
CA ASN A 71 -5.77 -10.02 7.22
C ASN A 71 -5.87 -10.36 5.72
N ILE A 72 -5.18 -9.61 4.84
CA ILE A 72 -5.09 -9.90 3.40
C ILE A 72 -3.95 -10.89 3.15
N LEU A 73 -4.19 -12.17 3.41
CA LEU A 73 -3.14 -13.20 3.37
C LEU A 73 -2.62 -13.48 1.95
N GLU A 74 -3.37 -13.06 0.93
CA GLU A 74 -3.05 -13.23 -0.49
C GLU A 74 -2.16 -12.11 -1.09
N LEU A 75 -1.66 -11.17 -0.27
CA LEU A 75 -0.75 -10.10 -0.72
C LEU A 75 0.69 -10.62 -0.85
N GLU A 76 1.24 -10.51 -2.05
CA GLU A 76 2.57 -10.99 -2.42
C GLU A 76 3.42 -9.91 -3.09
N PHE A 77 4.73 -10.05 -2.96
CA PHE A 77 5.71 -9.25 -3.69
C PHE A 77 6.97 -10.08 -3.98
N ASP A 78 7.26 -10.27 -5.26
CA ASP A 78 8.47 -10.96 -5.71
C ASP A 78 8.60 -12.35 -5.07
N GLY A 79 7.48 -13.09 -5.05
CA GLY A 79 7.38 -14.44 -4.51
C GLY A 79 7.33 -14.54 -2.97
N SER A 80 7.30 -13.43 -2.25
CA SER A 80 7.16 -13.41 -0.79
C SER A 80 5.76 -13.02 -0.36
N ARG A 81 5.20 -13.69 0.66
CA ARG A 81 3.88 -13.37 1.21
C ARG A 81 4.02 -12.35 2.33
N ILE A 82 3.57 -11.13 2.05
CA ILE A 82 3.85 -9.96 2.87
C ILE A 82 3.44 -10.11 4.34
N PHE A 83 2.30 -10.75 4.61
CA PHE A 83 1.77 -10.86 5.98
C PHE A 83 1.95 -12.23 6.64
N THR A 84 2.34 -13.28 5.90
CA THR A 84 2.50 -14.63 6.46
C THR A 84 3.94 -15.09 6.59
N ASP A 85 4.85 -14.53 5.79
CA ASP A 85 6.28 -14.79 5.93
C ASP A 85 6.85 -14.01 7.15
N PRO A 86 8.05 -14.38 7.65
CA PRO A 86 8.65 -13.71 8.80
C PRO A 86 8.75 -12.18 8.61
N PRO A 87 8.10 -11.36 9.48
CA PRO A 87 7.95 -9.93 9.23
C PRO A 87 9.26 -9.15 9.07
N LYS A 88 10.29 -9.52 9.85
CA LYS A 88 11.62 -8.90 9.76
C LYS A 88 12.32 -9.22 8.43
N GLU A 89 12.11 -10.41 7.89
CA GLU A 89 12.68 -10.80 6.60
C GLU A 89 11.98 -10.05 5.46
N ILE A 90 10.65 -9.95 5.50
CA ILE A 90 9.87 -9.13 4.56
C ILE A 90 10.30 -7.67 4.60
N PHE A 91 10.39 -7.10 5.81
CA PHE A 91 10.81 -5.73 5.99
C PHE A 91 12.20 -5.48 5.41
N ARG A 92 13.19 -6.31 5.78
CA ARG A 92 14.56 -6.22 5.27
C ARG A 92 14.62 -6.35 3.75
N LYS A 93 13.87 -7.29 3.17
CA LYS A 93 13.79 -7.47 1.71
C LYS A 93 13.31 -6.18 1.04
N LEU A 94 12.19 -5.63 1.50
CA LEU A 94 11.58 -4.44 0.91
C LEU A 94 12.46 -3.20 1.03
N VAL A 95 13.03 -2.92 2.21
CA VAL A 95 13.93 -1.77 2.39
C VAL A 95 15.23 -1.92 1.59
N SER A 96 15.76 -3.14 1.47
CA SER A 96 16.97 -3.40 0.68
C SER A 96 16.73 -3.22 -0.83
N LEU A 97 15.56 -3.67 -1.33
CA LEU A 97 15.17 -3.49 -2.72
C LEU A 97 14.85 -2.02 -3.05
N ASP A 98 14.28 -1.29 -2.10
CA ASP A 98 14.07 0.16 -2.25
C ASP A 98 15.39 0.92 -2.25
N GLY A 99 16.32 0.57 -1.35
CA GLY A 99 17.67 1.10 -1.27
C GLY A 99 17.80 2.52 -0.67
N ASN A 100 16.71 3.28 -0.57
CA ASN A 100 16.70 4.60 0.06
C ASN A 100 15.37 4.88 0.78
N PRO A 101 15.04 4.10 1.82
CA PRO A 101 13.78 4.22 2.52
C PRO A 101 13.71 5.53 3.32
N TYR A 102 12.50 6.05 3.45
CA TYR A 102 12.19 7.21 4.29
C TYR A 102 11.27 6.81 5.44
N GLU A 103 11.14 7.70 6.42
CA GLU A 103 10.18 7.62 7.51
C GLU A 103 9.30 8.87 7.54
N SER A 104 8.01 8.67 7.80
CA SER A 104 7.05 9.74 8.04
C SER A 104 5.94 9.25 8.97
N VAL A 105 5.75 9.91 10.11
CA VAL A 105 4.64 9.67 11.05
C VAL A 105 4.38 8.19 11.40
N GLY A 106 5.44 7.41 11.62
CA GLY A 106 5.33 5.97 11.95
C GLY A 106 5.13 5.05 10.73
N PHE A 107 5.33 5.57 9.53
CA PHE A 107 5.40 4.79 8.29
C PHE A 107 6.81 4.81 7.73
N VAL A 108 7.24 3.67 7.23
CA VAL A 108 8.40 3.56 6.34
C VAL A 108 7.89 3.71 4.91
N VAL A 109 8.46 4.65 4.16
CA VAL A 109 8.04 5.04 2.81
C VAL A 109 9.13 4.62 1.82
N LEU A 110 8.78 3.73 0.90
CA LEU A 110 9.65 3.14 -0.10
C LEU A 110 9.35 3.77 -1.46
N LEU A 111 9.99 4.91 -1.74
CA LEU A 111 9.74 5.71 -2.94
C LEU A 111 10.31 5.12 -4.23
N ASN A 112 11.16 4.11 -4.19
CA ASN A 112 11.56 3.41 -5.42
C ASN A 112 10.58 2.28 -5.76
N LEU A 113 9.86 1.77 -4.77
CA LEU A 113 8.86 0.70 -4.95
C LEU A 113 7.41 1.18 -5.03
N GLY A 114 7.11 2.38 -4.54
CA GLY A 114 5.74 2.88 -4.46
C GLY A 114 4.95 2.21 -3.32
N ILE A 115 5.59 1.98 -2.18
CA ILE A 115 5.03 1.23 -1.05
C ILE A 115 5.21 2.01 0.26
N THR A 116 4.22 2.01 1.15
CA THR A 116 4.41 2.33 2.56
C THR A 116 4.16 1.12 3.45
N LEU A 117 4.89 1.06 4.57
CA LEU A 117 4.84 -0.01 5.55
C LEU A 117 4.67 0.60 6.95
N THR A 118 3.90 -0.06 7.81
CA THR A 118 3.82 0.24 9.26
C THR A 118 3.64 -1.06 10.04
N GLY A 119 4.00 -1.10 11.33
CA GLY A 119 3.94 -2.31 12.18
C GLY A 119 4.98 -3.41 11.86
N PHE A 120 5.86 -3.19 10.87
CA PHE A 120 6.95 -4.10 10.50
C PHE A 120 8.28 -3.74 11.16
N HIS A 121 8.52 -2.45 11.42
CA HIS A 121 9.79 -1.91 11.89
C HIS A 121 9.85 -1.75 13.43
N ASP A 122 8.73 -2.01 14.11
CA ASP A 122 8.58 -1.87 15.56
C ASP A 122 7.93 -3.13 16.18
N ASP A 123 7.78 -4.20 15.39
CA ASP A 123 7.10 -5.45 15.73
C ASP A 123 5.63 -5.26 16.22
N ASP A 124 4.97 -4.15 15.89
CA ASP A 124 3.55 -3.92 16.24
C ASP A 124 2.60 -4.60 15.24
N ILE A 125 2.14 -5.79 15.62
CA ILE A 125 1.22 -6.58 14.81
C ILE A 125 -0.14 -5.90 14.58
N TYR A 126 -0.59 -4.99 15.45
CA TYR A 126 -1.89 -4.32 15.30
C TYR A 126 -1.83 -3.14 14.35
N GLN A 127 -0.64 -2.56 14.17
CA GLN A 127 -0.38 -1.52 13.18
C GLN A 127 0.07 -2.07 11.82
N ARG A 128 0.19 -3.40 11.67
CA ARG A 128 0.72 -4.00 10.45
C ARG A 128 -0.18 -3.77 9.23
N ALA A 129 0.30 -2.92 8.32
CA ALA A 129 -0.38 -2.59 7.09
C ALA A 129 0.63 -2.22 5.98
N VAL A 130 0.17 -2.38 4.74
CA VAL A 130 0.89 -1.99 3.52
C VAL A 130 -0.01 -1.15 2.64
N THR A 131 0.49 -0.05 2.11
CA THR A 131 -0.19 0.71 1.06
C THR A 131 0.69 0.77 -0.18
N VAL A 132 0.12 0.46 -1.34
CA VAL A 132 0.79 0.62 -2.64
C VAL A 132 0.21 1.86 -3.32
N PHE A 133 1.08 2.72 -3.88
CA PHE A 133 0.67 4.02 -4.40
C PHE A 133 1.26 4.35 -5.78
N THR A 134 0.57 5.24 -6.50
CA THR A 134 1.01 5.73 -7.82
C THR A 134 2.20 6.69 -7.76
N ARG A 135 2.92 6.87 -8.88
CA ARG A 135 4.04 7.84 -8.94
C ARG A 135 3.55 9.24 -8.63
N GLY A 136 4.39 10.01 -7.97
CA GLY A 136 4.09 11.40 -7.61
C GLY A 136 3.27 11.55 -6.33
N ARG A 137 2.75 10.45 -5.75
CA ARG A 137 1.86 10.50 -4.58
C ARG A 137 2.47 11.22 -3.38
N TRP A 138 3.79 11.09 -3.20
CA TRP A 138 4.53 11.65 -2.09
C TRP A 138 5.33 12.91 -2.43
N ASP A 139 5.26 13.41 -3.68
CA ASP A 139 6.11 14.51 -4.16
C ASP A 139 5.95 15.80 -3.32
N GLY A 140 4.70 16.12 -2.96
CA GLY A 140 4.39 17.29 -2.12
C GLY A 140 4.86 17.18 -0.66
N LEU A 141 5.28 15.98 -0.22
CA LEU A 141 5.73 15.70 1.14
C LEU A 141 7.22 15.36 1.23
N LEU A 142 7.95 15.28 0.11
CA LEU A 142 9.38 14.89 0.08
C LEU A 142 10.24 15.66 1.08
N GLN A 143 10.02 16.98 1.20
CA GLN A 143 10.78 17.84 2.11
C GLN A 143 10.51 17.58 3.61
N LYS A 144 9.45 16.83 3.92
CA LYS A 144 9.08 16.44 5.29
C LYS A 144 9.52 15.02 5.63
N LEU A 145 9.92 14.24 4.64
CA LEU A 145 10.41 12.88 4.84
C LEU A 145 11.79 12.89 5.47
N LYS A 146 12.02 11.98 6.40
CA LYS A 146 13.33 11.75 7.01
C LYS A 146 13.91 10.47 6.45
N PRO A 147 15.21 10.38 6.13
CA PRO A 147 15.82 9.10 5.80
C PRO A 147 15.60 8.09 6.94
N PHE A 148 15.23 6.86 6.60
CA PHE A 148 15.08 5.78 7.56
C PHE A 148 16.42 5.05 7.73
N ASP A 149 16.92 4.95 8.97
CA ASP A 149 18.15 4.23 9.27
C ASP A 149 17.88 2.73 9.36
N PHE A 150 18.10 2.01 8.25
CA PHE A 150 17.92 0.56 8.18
C PHE A 150 19.23 -0.21 8.33
N VAL A 151 20.38 0.45 8.51
CA VAL A 151 21.71 -0.19 8.52
C VAL A 151 21.86 -1.16 9.70
N ASN A 152 21.10 -0.93 10.78
CA ASN A 152 21.12 -1.74 11.99
C ASN A 152 19.86 -2.60 12.18
N PHE A 153 19.00 -2.72 11.16
CA PHE A 153 17.70 -3.39 11.28
C PHE A 153 17.71 -4.87 10.87
#